data_AF-A0A7Y0SHS7-F1
#
_entry.id   AF-A0A7Y0SHS7-F1
#
_cell.length_a   1.000
_cell.length_b   1.000
_cell.length_c   1.000
_cell.angle_alpha   90.00
_cell.angle_beta   90.00
_cell.angle_gamma   90.00
#
_symmetry.space_group_name_H-M   'P 1'
#
loop_
_entity.id
_entity.type
_entity.pdbx_description
1 polymer ?
#
loop_
_entity_poly.entity_id
_entity_poly.type
_entity_poly.pdbx_seq_one_letter_code
_entity_poly.pdbx_strand_id
1 'polypeptide(L)'
;QIKTDMQLMKIEQAKQGIRRASANAAHQAAEFKRLSRLVQKQSVSKNQFEAQKTRSIEASSNLETAKLALATEQKQLDTLMTEK
;
A
#
# COMPACT_ATOMS: atom_id res chain seq x y z
N GLN A 1 21.04 -16.12 -16.44
CA GLN A 1 21.58 -15.00 -15.64
C GLN A 1 20.70 -13.76 -15.77
N ILE A 2 20.61 -13.13 -16.96
CA ILE A 2 19.84 -11.89 -17.20
C ILE A 2 18.38 -11.94 -16.70
N LYS A 3 17.64 -13.05 -16.92
CA LYS A 3 16.24 -13.18 -16.47
C LYS A 3 16.09 -13.11 -14.95
N THR A 4 17.01 -13.75 -14.22
CA THR A 4 17.04 -13.74 -12.74
C THR A 4 17.38 -12.33 -12.23
N ASP A 5 18.36 -11.66 -12.83
CA ASP A 5 18.77 -10.31 -12.42
C ASP A 5 17.64 -9.28 -12.66
N MET A 6 16.95 -9.38 -13.79
CA MET A 6 15.75 -8.57 -14.06
C MET A 6 14.63 -8.82 -13.04
N GLN A 7 14.45 -10.08 -12.61
CA GLN A 7 13.45 -10.43 -11.62
C GLN A 7 13.78 -9.84 -10.24
N LEU A 8 15.06 -9.88 -9.85
CA LEU A 8 15.53 -9.23 -8.62
C LEU A 8 15.30 -7.71 -8.65
N MET A 9 15.52 -7.06 -9.79
CA MET A 9 15.22 -5.63 -9.96
C MET A 9 13.73 -5.33 -9.75
N LYS A 10 12.82 -6.14 -10.34
CA LYS A 10 11.37 -5.97 -10.14
C LYS A 10 10.96 -6.13 -8.68
N ILE A 11 11.56 -7.08 -7.96
CA ILE A 11 11.35 -7.26 -6.52
C ILE A 11 11.74 -6.01 -5.75
N GLU A 12 12.90 -5.41 -6.05
CA GLU A 12 13.32 -4.17 -5.39
C GLU A 12 12.40 -2.98 -5.72
N GLN A 13 11.92 -2.89 -6.96
CA GLN A 13 10.92 -1.89 -7.34
C GLN A 13 9.59 -2.09 -6.57
N ALA A 14 9.12 -3.33 -6.45
CA ALA A 14 7.92 -3.66 -5.68
C ALA A 14 8.07 -3.31 -4.19
N LYS A 15 9.25 -3.55 -3.59
CA LYS A 15 9.56 -3.12 -2.21
C LYS A 15 9.49 -1.60 -2.06
N GLN A 16 10.01 -0.82 -3.01
CA GLN A 16 9.86 0.63 -2.97
C GLN A 16 8.39 1.07 -3.13
N GLY A 17 7.62 0.38 -3.97
CA GLY A 17 6.17 0.57 -4.10
C GLY A 17 5.45 0.41 -2.76
N ILE A 18 5.76 -0.66 -2.03
CA ILE A 18 5.21 -0.92 -0.68
C ILE A 18 5.56 0.21 0.29
N ARG A 19 6.81 0.69 0.29
CA ARG A 19 7.22 1.78 1.18
C ARG A 19 6.38 3.04 0.95
N ARG A 20 6.16 3.41 -0.32
CA ARG A 20 5.31 4.55 -0.70
C ARG A 20 3.85 4.34 -0.29
N ALA A 21 3.28 3.18 -0.60
CA ALA A 21 1.90 2.84 -0.24
C ALA A 21 1.70 2.80 1.28
N SER A 22 2.69 2.30 2.03
CA SER A 22 2.67 2.23 3.49
C SER A 22 2.70 3.62 4.13
N ALA A 23 3.57 4.52 3.64
CA ALA A 23 3.61 5.90 4.11
C ALA A 23 2.27 6.61 3.86
N ASN A 24 1.65 6.42 2.69
CA ASN A 24 0.34 6.99 2.40
C ASN A 24 -0.76 6.39 3.30
N ALA A 25 -0.81 5.06 3.46
CA ALA A 25 -1.78 4.41 4.34
C ALA A 25 -1.67 4.91 5.79
N ALA A 26 -0.45 5.05 6.31
CA ALA A 26 -0.21 5.62 7.63
C ALA A 26 -0.70 7.07 7.75
N HIS A 27 -0.42 7.90 6.74
CA HIS A 27 -0.91 9.28 6.69
C HIS A 27 -2.44 9.36 6.67
N GLN A 28 -3.11 8.61 5.78
CA GLN A 28 -4.57 8.63 5.69
C GLN A 28 -5.25 8.11 6.96
N ALA A 29 -4.67 7.10 7.62
CA ALA A 29 -5.16 6.57 8.90
C ALA A 29 -5.02 7.60 10.04
N ALA A 30 -3.91 8.34 10.08
CA ALA A 30 -3.71 9.42 11.05
C ALA A 30 -4.72 10.55 10.86
N GLU A 31 -4.96 10.96 9.61
CA GLU A 31 -5.95 11.98 9.27
C GLU A 31 -7.38 11.52 9.57
N PHE A 32 -7.71 10.26 9.29
CA PHE A 32 -8.99 9.68 9.67
C PHE A 32 -9.19 9.75 11.19
N LYS A 33 -8.20 9.32 11.99
CA LYS A 33 -8.25 9.43 13.46
C LYS A 33 -8.38 10.89 13.94
N ARG A 34 -7.77 11.85 13.26
CA ARG A 34 -7.93 13.28 13.55
C ARG A 34 -9.37 13.72 13.29
N LEU A 35 -9.92 13.40 12.13
CA LEU A 35 -11.27 13.79 11.74
C LEU A 35 -12.36 13.10 12.57
N SER A 36 -12.17 11.85 13.01
CA SER A 36 -13.08 11.17 13.95
C SER A 36 -13.29 11.95 15.24
N ARG A 37 -12.24 12.63 15.74
CA ARG A 37 -12.34 13.47 16.95
C ARG A 37 -13.01 14.81 16.67
N LEU A 38 -12.79 15.39 15.49
CA LEU A 38 -13.33 16.69 15.13
C LEU A 38 -14.82 16.62 14.76
N VAL A 39 -15.27 15.53 14.13
CA VAL A 39 -16.68 15.38 13.73
C VAL A 39 -17.58 15.23 14.96
N GLN A 40 -17.10 14.57 16.03
CA GLN A 40 -17.79 14.48 17.32
C GLN A 40 -17.98 15.86 17.97
N LYS A 41 -17.03 16.77 17.75
CA LYS A 41 -17.06 18.15 18.23
C LYS A 41 -17.77 19.10 17.26
N GLN A 42 -18.38 18.58 16.19
CA GLN A 42 -19.00 19.37 15.12
C GLN A 42 -18.05 20.39 14.47
N SER A 43 -16.74 20.20 14.59
CA SER A 43 -15.71 21.11 14.06
C SER A 43 -15.34 20.84 12.60
N VAL A 44 -15.86 19.75 12.02
CA VAL A 44 -15.73 19.38 10.61
C VAL A 44 -17.05 18.77 10.13
N SER A 45 -17.32 18.86 8.83
CA SER A 45 -18.58 18.33 8.29
C SER A 45 -18.55 16.79 8.20
N LYS A 46 -19.73 16.18 8.30
CA LYS A 46 -19.88 14.72 8.09
C LYS A 46 -19.37 14.28 6.72
N ASN A 47 -19.58 15.11 5.69
CA ASN A 47 -19.10 14.80 4.33
C ASN A 47 -17.57 14.76 4.25
N GLN A 48 -16.87 15.67 4.92
CA GLN A 48 -15.40 15.65 4.99
C GLN A 48 -14.90 14.41 5.74
N PHE A 49 -15.58 14.04 6.83
CA PHE A 49 -15.24 12.83 7.59
C PHE A 49 -15.42 11.56 6.75
N GLU A 50 -16.57 11.37 6.09
CA GLU A 50 -16.81 10.19 5.25
C GLU A 50 -15.87 10.15 4.04
N ALA A 51 -15.57 11.29 3.42
CA ALA A 51 -14.56 11.34 2.35
C ALA A 51 -13.18 10.87 2.84
N GLN A 52 -12.76 11.26 4.05
CA GLN A 52 -11.50 10.79 4.61
C GLN A 52 -11.54 9.29 4.95
N LYS A 53 -12.67 8.80 5.45
CA LYS A 53 -12.87 7.36 5.72
C LYS A 53 -12.64 6.53 4.46
N THR A 54 -13.24 6.94 3.34
CA THR A 54 -13.03 6.29 2.02
C THR A 54 -11.56 6.31 1.62
N ARG A 55 -10.89 7.47 1.70
CA ARG A 55 -9.44 7.58 1.39
C ARG A 55 -8.57 6.68 2.26
N SER A 56 -8.90 6.52 3.54
CA SER A 56 -8.17 5.63 4.45
C SER A 56 -8.34 4.16 4.05
N ILE A 57 -9.53 3.76 3.62
CA ILE A 57 -9.80 2.40 3.13
C ILE A 57 -9.06 2.15 1.82
N GLU A 58 -9.15 3.09 0.87
CA GLU A 58 -8.46 3.00 -0.43
C GLU A 58 -6.93 2.92 -0.25
N ALA A 59 -6.35 3.75 0.61
CA ALA A 59 -4.91 3.71 0.86
C ALA A 59 -4.46 2.38 1.49
N SER A 60 -5.28 1.80 2.36
CA SER A 60 -5.01 0.49 2.95
C SER A 60 -5.11 -0.62 1.89
N SER A 61 -6.14 -0.58 1.04
CA SER A 61 -6.30 -1.51 -0.09
C SER A 61 -5.12 -1.43 -1.07
N ASN A 62 -4.65 -0.22 -1.37
CA ASN A 62 -3.49 -0.01 -2.23
C ASN A 62 -2.20 -0.59 -1.63
N LEU A 63 -2.02 -0.49 -0.30
CA LEU A 63 -0.90 -1.13 0.38
C LEU A 63 -0.97 -2.66 0.27
N GLU A 64 -2.14 -3.26 0.49
CA GLU A 64 -2.30 -4.71 0.35
C GLU A 64 -2.07 -5.16 -1.11
N THR A 65 -2.56 -4.41 -2.08
CA THR A 65 -2.29 -4.66 -3.50
C THR A 65 -0.78 -4.63 -3.81
N ALA A 66 -0.04 -3.66 -3.26
CA ALA A 66 1.41 -3.59 -3.43
C ALA A 66 2.15 -4.78 -2.79
N LYS A 67 1.66 -5.27 -1.64
CA LYS A 67 2.21 -6.48 -0.99
C LYS A 67 1.95 -7.74 -1.83
N LEU A 68 0.75 -7.88 -2.40
CA LEU A 68 0.41 -8.98 -3.30
C LEU A 68 1.27 -8.97 -4.57
N ALA A 69 1.55 -7.79 -5.12
CA ALA A 69 2.46 -7.65 -6.26
C ALA A 69 3.89 -8.15 -5.91
N LEU A 70 4.45 -7.73 -4.77
CA LEU A 70 5.75 -8.25 -4.31
C LEU A 70 5.72 -9.78 -4.13
N ALA A 71 4.67 -10.33 -3.53
CA ALA A 71 4.53 -11.78 -3.36
C ALA A 71 4.49 -12.53 -4.70
N THR A 72 3.89 -11.92 -5.73
CA THR A 72 3.86 -12.46 -7.09
C THR A 72 5.25 -12.47 -7.72
N GLU A 73 5.99 -11.36 -7.61
CA GLU A 73 7.36 -11.28 -8.13
C GLU A 73 8.31 -12.25 -7.41
N GLN A 74 8.10 -12.47 -6.11
CA GLN A 74 8.87 -13.46 -5.35
C GLN A 74 8.60 -14.88 -5.82
N LYS A 75 7.32 -15.25 -6.03
CA LYS A 75 6.96 -16.57 -6.58
C LYS A 75 7.55 -16.79 -7.97
N GLN A 76 7.54 -15.76 -8.83
CA GLN A 76 8.16 -15.84 -10.16
C GLN A 76 9.68 -16.08 -10.07
N LEU A 77 10.37 -15.46 -9.11
CA LEU A 77 11.78 -15.74 -8.88
C LEU A 77 12.00 -17.20 -8.45
N ASP A 78 11.19 -17.69 -7.50
CA ASP A 78 11.29 -19.05 -7.01
C ASP A 78 11.12 -20.07 -8.15
N THR A 79 10.12 -19.86 -9.03
CA THR A 79 9.92 -20.68 -10.24
C THR A 79 11.15 -20.66 -11.16
N LEU A 80 11.72 -19.49 -11.45
CA LEU A 80 12.93 -19.36 -12.28
C LEU A 80 14.15 -20.06 -11.69
N MET A 81 14.20 -20.22 -10.36
CA MET A 81 15.30 -20.90 -9.67
C MET A 81 15.09 -22.41 -9.63
N THR A 82 13.85 -22.90 -9.65
CA THR A 82 13.53 -24.33 -9.72
C THR A 82 13.57 -24.93 -11.13
N GLU A 83 13.34 -24.11 -12.16
CA GLU A 83 13.40 -24.53 -13.59
C GLU A 83 14.82 -24.52 -14.18
N LYS A 84 15.83 -24.22 -13.35
CA LYS A 84 17.23 -24.01 -13.74
C LYS A 84 18.05 -25.28 -13.55
#